data_AF-A0A969LJP5-F1
#
_entry.id   AF-A0A969LJP5-F1
#
_cell.length_a   1.000
_cell.length_b   1.000
_cell.length_c   1.000
_cell.angle_alpha   90.00
_cell.angle_beta   90.00
_cell.angle_gamma   90.00
#
_symmetry.space_group_name_H-M   'P 1'
#
loop_
_entity.id
_entity.type
_entity.pdbx_description
1 polymer ?
#
loop_
_entity_poly.entity_id
_entity_poly.type
_entity_poly.pdbx_seq_one_letter_code
_entity_poly.pdbx_strand_id
1 'polypeptide(L)'
;MKFANLGKISVSTAAVACAFAVAAPQAEAGVLHNGWNYSIDSFSDGSGGEVYDYKGLAAYDAGDQFIFAISGGLNFDENSGRNLTHGDLFLNFSGEDFDVANGSSSMLAIKFAPNDTDFETGLYTGVTGGDINDFANINHTGHYSSLKNYYNKGFDKENTYGTDLATSDAVYDYFYSDAVAANPKDGNTPFMSAMQSGTKIGDVSMLTKSVLNSQYGLDFAHFDAVGSDVFGIAIDKALLGTVLPGGINGFMAHLILECGNDGVALAGALEIPTEEEVPEPTALAALALVGVGMLGARKRR
;
A
#
# COMPACT_ATOMS: atom_id res chain seq x y z
N MET A 1 10.41 -19.30 -79.49
CA MET A 1 11.40 -18.39 -78.85
C MET A 1 10.62 -17.51 -77.87
N LYS A 2 10.80 -17.71 -76.56
CA LYS A 2 11.51 -16.81 -75.61
C LYS A 2 10.76 -15.48 -75.39
N PHE A 3 10.36 -15.01 -74.21
CA PHE A 3 10.39 -15.43 -72.79
C PHE A 3 9.23 -14.69 -72.08
N ALA A 4 8.61 -15.31 -71.07
CA ALA A 4 7.59 -14.68 -70.23
C ALA A 4 8.23 -13.89 -69.07
N ASN A 5 7.64 -12.72 -68.77
CA ASN A 5 7.99 -11.85 -67.64
C ASN A 5 7.63 -12.50 -66.30
N LEU A 6 8.63 -12.67 -65.41
CA LEU A 6 8.42 -12.93 -63.99
C LEU A 6 8.16 -11.61 -63.25
N GLY A 7 6.91 -11.35 -62.89
CA GLY A 7 6.56 -10.39 -61.85
C GLY A 7 6.83 -11.01 -60.47
N LYS A 8 7.83 -10.49 -59.76
CA LYS A 8 8.13 -10.86 -58.37
C LYS A 8 7.03 -10.29 -57.46
N ILE A 9 6.28 -11.16 -56.78
CA ILE A 9 5.47 -10.77 -55.63
C ILE A 9 6.36 -10.91 -54.40
N SER A 10 6.81 -9.76 -53.86
CA SER A 10 7.46 -9.71 -52.56
C SER A 10 6.40 -9.89 -51.48
N VAL A 11 6.44 -11.01 -50.76
CA VAL A 11 5.66 -11.22 -49.54
C VAL A 11 6.46 -10.57 -48.40
N SER A 12 6.00 -9.41 -47.92
CA SER A 12 6.55 -8.75 -46.74
C SER A 12 5.91 -9.36 -45.49
N THR A 13 6.63 -10.23 -44.80
CA THR A 13 6.24 -10.72 -43.47
C THR A 13 6.57 -9.62 -42.45
N ALA A 14 5.58 -8.83 -42.05
CA ALA A 14 5.71 -7.90 -40.94
C ALA A 14 5.65 -8.69 -39.63
N ALA A 15 6.81 -8.99 -39.04
CA ALA A 15 6.89 -9.47 -37.66
C ALA A 15 6.63 -8.27 -36.73
N VAL A 16 5.43 -8.20 -36.17
CA VAL A 16 5.11 -7.27 -35.08
C VAL A 16 5.69 -7.87 -33.80
N ALA A 17 6.86 -7.38 -33.39
CA ALA A 17 7.39 -7.63 -32.06
C ALA A 17 6.73 -6.65 -31.10
N CYS A 18 5.69 -7.10 -30.38
CA CYS A 18 5.17 -6.35 -29.23
C CYS A 18 6.23 -6.40 -28.13
N ALA A 19 6.96 -5.30 -27.95
CA ALA A 19 7.79 -5.10 -26.78
C ALA A 19 6.85 -4.77 -25.61
N PHE A 20 6.49 -5.77 -24.81
CA PHE A 20 5.94 -5.50 -23.48
C PHE A 20 7.07 -4.92 -22.65
N ALA A 21 7.00 -3.61 -22.40
CA ALA A 21 7.73 -2.99 -21.30
C ALA A 21 7.10 -3.54 -20.02
N VAL A 22 7.65 -4.64 -19.51
CA VAL A 22 7.36 -5.08 -18.14
C VAL A 22 7.99 -4.00 -17.27
N ALA A 23 7.16 -3.11 -16.71
CA ALA A 23 7.60 -2.27 -15.60
C ALA A 23 8.11 -3.23 -14.52
N ALA A 24 9.41 -3.20 -14.25
CA ALA A 24 9.96 -3.98 -13.16
C ALA A 24 9.29 -3.48 -11.87
N PRO A 25 8.76 -4.36 -11.01
CA PRO A 25 8.25 -3.92 -9.72
C PRO A 25 9.38 -3.19 -8.98
N GLN A 26 9.03 -2.07 -8.34
CA GLN A 26 9.94 -1.40 -7.40
C GLN A 26 10.46 -2.45 -6.43
N ALA A 27 11.77 -2.43 -6.17
CA ALA A 27 12.40 -3.39 -5.28
C ALA A 27 11.74 -3.32 -3.89
N GLU A 28 11.22 -4.46 -3.41
CA GLU A 28 10.77 -4.65 -2.03
C GLU A 28 11.96 -4.35 -1.10
N ALA A 29 11.90 -3.25 -0.35
CA ALA A 29 12.94 -2.88 0.60
C ALA A 29 12.75 -3.53 1.99
N GLY A 30 11.61 -4.20 2.21
CA GLY A 30 11.33 -4.92 3.45
C GLY A 30 11.95 -6.32 3.51
N VAL A 31 11.96 -6.89 4.72
CA VAL A 31 12.61 -8.17 5.01
C VAL A 31 11.60 -9.30 4.91
N LEU A 32 11.83 -10.26 4.00
CA LEU A 32 10.95 -11.41 3.83
C LEU A 32 11.24 -12.51 4.86
N HIS A 33 10.21 -12.92 5.60
CA HIS A 33 10.27 -14.08 6.52
C HIS A 33 8.91 -14.80 6.56
N ASN A 34 8.89 -16.12 6.43
CA ASN A 34 7.66 -16.93 6.35
C ASN A 34 6.62 -16.44 5.32
N GLY A 35 7.06 -15.82 4.22
CA GLY A 35 6.18 -15.26 3.19
C GLY A 35 5.58 -13.89 3.51
N TRP A 36 5.86 -13.34 4.70
CA TRP A 36 5.53 -11.97 5.06
C TRP A 36 6.64 -11.01 4.64
N ASN A 37 6.26 -9.82 4.20
CA ASN A 37 7.15 -8.66 4.08
C ASN A 37 7.06 -7.86 5.40
N TYR A 38 8.19 -7.64 6.07
CA TYR A 38 8.27 -6.88 7.32
C TYR A 38 9.03 -5.57 7.12
N SER A 39 8.48 -4.52 7.74
CA SER A 39 9.18 -3.30 8.09
C SER A 39 9.31 -3.21 9.61
N ILE A 40 10.54 -3.11 10.11
CA ILE A 40 10.84 -3.10 11.54
C ILE A 40 11.26 -1.71 11.97
N ASP A 41 10.55 -1.18 12.95
CA ASP A 41 10.79 0.16 13.48
C ASP A 41 11.98 0.17 14.44
N SER A 42 12.49 1.37 14.68
CA SER A 42 13.39 1.55 15.81
C SER A 42 12.65 1.29 17.12
N PHE A 43 13.39 0.98 18.18
CA PHE A 43 12.81 0.75 19.50
C PHE A 43 13.10 1.94 20.40
N SER A 44 12.13 2.32 21.24
CA SER A 44 12.25 3.42 22.20
C SER A 44 12.34 4.82 21.58
N ASP A 45 11.76 5.01 20.40
CA ASP A 45 11.55 6.30 19.75
C ASP A 45 10.10 6.78 19.75
N GLY A 46 9.15 5.94 20.15
CA GLY A 46 7.81 6.39 20.48
C GLY A 46 7.85 7.39 21.64
N SER A 47 7.46 8.61 21.32
CA SER A 47 7.45 9.69 22.28
C SER A 47 6.33 9.52 23.30
N GLY A 48 6.70 9.51 24.58
CA GLY A 48 5.78 9.16 25.67
C GLY A 48 6.03 7.74 26.23
N GLY A 49 6.97 7.00 25.66
CA GLY A 49 7.46 5.70 26.14
C GLY A 49 6.89 4.52 25.35
N GLU A 50 7.32 3.31 25.71
CA GLU A 50 7.10 2.06 24.95
C GLU A 50 5.64 1.75 24.56
N VAL A 51 4.66 2.34 25.24
CA VAL A 51 3.23 2.21 24.89
C VAL A 51 2.87 2.92 23.58
N TYR A 52 3.69 3.86 23.11
CA TYR A 52 3.49 4.55 21.84
C TYR A 52 4.47 4.11 20.76
N ASP A 53 5.34 3.14 21.04
CA ASP A 53 6.28 2.61 20.07
C ASP A 53 5.52 1.65 19.13
N TYR A 54 5.44 1.99 17.84
CA TYR A 54 5.30 0.95 16.84
C TYR A 54 6.61 0.18 16.78
N LYS A 55 6.51 -1.14 16.57
CA LYS A 55 7.67 -2.02 16.47
C LYS A 55 7.80 -2.62 15.09
N GLY A 56 6.69 -2.68 14.36
CA GLY A 56 6.73 -3.09 12.97
C GLY A 56 5.36 -3.16 12.33
N LEU A 57 5.41 -3.10 11.00
CA LEU A 57 4.31 -3.33 10.09
C LEU A 57 4.71 -4.49 9.19
N ALA A 58 3.79 -5.40 8.91
CA ALA A 58 4.02 -6.49 7.99
C ALA A 58 2.85 -6.66 7.03
N ALA A 59 3.13 -7.13 5.82
CA ALA A 59 2.13 -7.40 4.79
C ALA A 59 2.25 -8.84 4.27
N TYR A 60 1.12 -9.45 3.93
CA TYR A 60 1.03 -10.83 3.45
C TYR A 60 -0.11 -11.00 2.45
N ASP A 61 0.20 -11.62 1.31
CA ASP A 61 -0.81 -12.04 0.34
C ASP A 61 -1.31 -13.45 0.66
N ALA A 62 -2.57 -13.55 1.08
CA ALA A 62 -3.25 -14.81 1.41
C ALA A 62 -4.15 -15.31 0.26
N GLY A 63 -3.90 -14.90 -0.97
CA GLY A 63 -4.67 -15.29 -2.15
C GLY A 63 -5.81 -14.31 -2.41
N ASP A 64 -6.98 -14.57 -1.81
CA ASP A 64 -8.17 -13.71 -1.95
C ASP A 64 -8.16 -12.53 -0.97
N GLN A 65 -7.29 -12.60 0.06
CA GLN A 65 -7.14 -11.56 1.05
C GLN A 65 -5.72 -11.00 1.03
N PHE A 66 -5.60 -9.71 1.31
CA PHE A 66 -4.33 -9.09 1.67
C PHE A 66 -4.38 -8.73 3.16
N ILE A 67 -3.31 -9.04 3.89
CA ILE A 67 -3.29 -8.92 5.35
C ILE A 67 -2.16 -7.98 5.74
N PHE A 68 -2.50 -6.98 6.54
CA PHE A 68 -1.54 -6.17 7.28
C PHE A 68 -1.48 -6.66 8.72
N ALA A 69 -0.29 -6.72 9.32
CA ALA A 69 -0.09 -7.00 10.74
C ALA A 69 0.71 -5.88 11.37
N ILE A 70 0.24 -5.40 12.53
CA ILE A 70 0.85 -4.30 13.27
C ILE A 70 1.31 -4.86 14.62
N SER A 71 2.52 -4.50 15.01
CA SER A 71 3.10 -4.79 16.31
C SER A 71 3.45 -3.48 16.99
N GLY A 72 2.97 -3.25 18.22
CA GLY A 72 3.20 -2.00 18.92
C GLY A 72 2.88 -2.03 20.40
N GLY A 73 3.11 -0.88 21.03
CA GLY A 73 2.80 -0.64 22.44
C GLY A 73 1.32 -0.38 22.72
N LEU A 74 0.67 0.32 21.79
CA LEU A 74 -0.69 0.81 21.98
C LEU A 74 -1.68 -0.31 21.71
N ASN A 75 -2.58 -0.52 22.65
CA ASN A 75 -3.63 -1.53 22.50
C ASN A 75 -4.71 -0.99 21.57
N PHE A 76 -5.08 -1.81 20.58
CA PHE A 76 -6.13 -1.52 19.61
C PHE A 76 -7.43 -0.95 20.21
N ASP A 77 -7.85 -1.46 21.38
CA ASP A 77 -9.12 -1.09 22.03
C ASP A 77 -8.96 -0.03 23.15
N GLU A 78 -7.73 0.35 23.51
CA GLU A 78 -7.52 1.27 24.63
C GLU A 78 -7.45 2.72 24.19
N ASN A 79 -8.49 3.45 24.58
CA ASN A 79 -8.36 4.88 24.73
C ASN A 79 -7.50 5.12 25.99
N SER A 80 -6.23 5.50 25.80
CA SER A 80 -5.15 5.58 26.81
C SER A 80 -5.40 6.54 28.01
N GLY A 81 -6.64 6.97 28.23
CA GLY A 81 -7.02 8.01 29.19
C GLY A 81 -6.58 9.41 28.78
N ARG A 82 -5.88 9.53 27.63
CA ARG A 82 -5.36 10.79 27.07
C ARG A 82 -5.91 11.12 25.67
N ASN A 83 -6.89 10.37 25.20
CA ASN A 83 -7.42 10.44 23.83
C ASN A 83 -6.35 10.16 22.75
N LEU A 84 -5.33 9.36 23.04
CA LEU A 84 -4.36 8.95 22.02
C LEU A 84 -4.74 7.58 21.49
N THR A 85 -5.05 7.51 20.20
CA THR A 85 -5.38 6.27 19.50
C THR A 85 -4.52 6.09 18.24
N HIS A 86 -4.76 5.00 17.51
CA HIS A 86 -4.16 4.78 16.22
C HIS A 86 -4.72 5.75 15.17
N GLY A 87 -3.85 6.27 14.31
CA GLY A 87 -4.31 6.87 13.06
C GLY A 87 -4.90 5.83 12.09
N ASP A 88 -5.12 6.26 10.86
CA ASP A 88 -5.58 5.37 9.79
C ASP A 88 -4.37 4.80 9.03
N LEU A 89 -4.51 3.57 8.54
CA LEU A 89 -3.47 2.93 7.73
C LEU A 89 -3.66 3.36 6.28
N PHE A 90 -2.82 4.25 5.79
CA PHE A 90 -2.86 4.76 4.41
C PHE A 90 -2.07 3.86 3.47
N LEU A 91 -2.59 3.68 2.26
CA LEU A 91 -1.96 2.91 1.18
C LEU A 91 -1.84 3.81 -0.06
N ASN A 92 -0.60 4.20 -0.37
CA ASN A 92 -0.30 5.02 -1.53
C ASN A 92 0.20 4.15 -2.69
N PHE A 93 -0.70 3.91 -3.66
CA PHE A 93 -0.42 3.16 -4.90
C PHE A 93 -0.01 4.05 -6.08
N SER A 94 0.09 5.36 -5.89
CA SER A 94 0.32 6.30 -7.00
C SER A 94 1.74 6.26 -7.56
N GLY A 95 2.71 5.82 -6.74
CA GLY A 95 4.14 5.93 -7.03
C GLY A 95 4.72 7.34 -6.80
N GLU A 96 3.88 8.29 -6.40
CA GLU A 96 4.27 9.66 -6.03
C GLU A 96 4.44 9.79 -4.51
N ASP A 97 5.02 10.90 -4.07
CA ASP A 97 5.04 11.28 -2.65
C ASP A 97 3.61 11.45 -2.08
N PHE A 98 3.51 11.40 -0.76
CA PHE A 98 2.25 11.48 -0.03
C PHE A 98 1.55 12.82 -0.24
N ASP A 99 2.26 13.95 -0.33
CA ASP A 99 1.65 15.27 -0.52
C ASP A 99 0.94 15.36 -1.88
N VAL A 100 1.56 14.83 -2.94
CA VAL A 100 0.97 14.71 -4.28
C VAL A 100 -0.20 13.73 -4.29
N ALA A 101 -0.05 12.54 -3.70
CA ALA A 101 -1.11 11.54 -3.63
C ALA A 101 -2.31 12.04 -2.82
N ASN A 102 -2.05 12.77 -1.73
CA ASN A 102 -3.05 13.41 -0.89
C ASN A 102 -3.78 14.53 -1.62
N GLY A 103 -3.05 15.43 -2.27
CA GLY A 103 -3.62 16.54 -3.04
C GLY A 103 -4.46 16.11 -4.25
N SER A 104 -4.25 14.89 -4.76
CA SER A 104 -5.01 14.29 -5.86
C SER A 104 -6.07 13.27 -5.41
N SER A 105 -6.18 13.02 -4.09
CA SER A 105 -7.08 12.03 -3.50
C SER A 105 -6.90 10.63 -4.12
N SER A 106 -5.66 10.23 -4.44
CA SER A 106 -5.37 8.97 -5.13
C SER A 106 -5.04 7.80 -4.18
N MET A 107 -5.14 8.02 -2.87
CA MET A 107 -4.80 7.02 -1.87
C MET A 107 -6.00 6.14 -1.51
N LEU A 108 -5.69 4.96 -0.97
CA LEU A 108 -6.62 4.19 -0.15
C LEU A 108 -6.26 4.38 1.32
N ALA A 109 -7.22 4.11 2.21
CA ALA A 109 -6.94 4.00 3.64
C ALA A 109 -7.81 2.95 4.29
N ILE A 110 -7.32 2.39 5.37
CA ILE A 110 -8.03 1.45 6.23
C ILE A 110 -8.27 2.14 7.56
N LYS A 111 -9.56 2.38 7.85
CA LYS A 111 -10.04 2.79 9.15
C LYS A 111 -10.27 1.51 9.96
N PHE A 112 -9.48 1.25 10.99
CA PHE A 112 -9.55 0.00 11.76
C PHE A 112 -9.85 0.21 13.25
N ALA A 113 -9.24 1.22 13.87
CA ALA A 113 -9.44 1.55 15.29
C ALA A 113 -10.34 2.78 15.45
N PRO A 114 -11.03 2.94 16.60
CA PRO A 114 -11.62 4.23 16.98
C PRO A 114 -10.53 5.31 17.03
N ASN A 115 -10.82 6.47 16.44
CA ASN A 115 -9.95 7.63 16.38
C ASN A 115 -10.86 8.87 16.25
N ASP A 116 -10.37 10.10 16.29
CA ASP A 116 -11.25 11.28 16.35
C ASP A 116 -11.95 11.66 15.03
N THR A 117 -11.88 10.80 14.03
CA THR A 117 -12.67 10.94 12.81
C THR A 117 -14.02 10.24 12.93
N ASP A 118 -15.04 10.80 12.25
CA ASP A 118 -16.40 10.23 12.21
C ASP A 118 -16.55 9.05 11.23
N PHE A 119 -15.44 8.46 10.75
CA PHE A 119 -15.47 7.34 9.82
C PHE A 119 -15.69 6.00 10.53
N GLU A 120 -16.54 5.16 9.93
CA GLU A 120 -16.70 3.77 10.37
C GLU A 120 -15.49 2.91 9.99
N THR A 121 -15.27 1.82 10.72
CA THR A 121 -14.28 0.80 10.33
C THR A 121 -14.53 0.32 8.90
N GLY A 122 -13.50 0.27 8.06
CA GLY A 122 -13.61 -0.14 6.67
C GLY A 122 -12.41 0.24 5.80
N LEU A 123 -12.48 -0.19 4.55
CA LEU A 123 -11.54 0.17 3.48
C LEU A 123 -12.14 1.32 2.66
N TYR A 124 -11.33 2.33 2.39
CA TYR A 124 -11.72 3.57 1.74
C TYR A 124 -10.88 3.84 0.49
N THR A 125 -11.49 4.47 -0.51
CA THR A 125 -10.83 4.98 -1.72
C THR A 125 -11.06 6.48 -1.86
N GLY A 126 -10.28 7.13 -2.72
CA GLY A 126 -10.40 8.56 -2.93
C GLY A 126 -9.96 9.35 -1.70
N VAL A 127 -8.97 8.84 -0.97
CA VAL A 127 -8.68 9.29 0.40
C VAL A 127 -7.78 10.52 0.39
N THR A 128 -8.12 11.48 1.26
CA THR A 128 -7.18 12.50 1.73
C THR A 128 -6.89 12.31 3.21
N GLY A 129 -5.62 12.43 3.60
CA GLY A 129 -5.19 12.57 4.99
C GLY A 129 -5.30 14.02 5.47
N GLY A 130 -5.53 14.18 6.76
CA GLY A 130 -5.54 15.44 7.46
C GLY A 130 -4.79 15.34 8.78
N ASP A 131 -4.38 16.50 9.29
CA ASP A 131 -3.85 16.60 10.65
C ASP A 131 -4.99 16.46 11.64
N ILE A 132 -4.77 15.70 12.72
CA ILE A 132 -5.79 15.55 13.73
C ILE A 132 -6.22 16.90 14.33
N ASN A 133 -5.32 17.88 14.35
CA ASN A 133 -5.60 19.23 14.83
C ASN A 133 -6.59 19.99 13.93
N ASP A 134 -6.78 19.57 12.67
CA ASP A 134 -7.75 20.18 11.76
C ASP A 134 -9.19 19.69 12.01
N PHE A 135 -9.37 18.61 12.76
CA PHE A 135 -10.69 18.14 13.14
C PHE A 135 -11.18 18.94 14.35
N ALA A 136 -12.22 19.75 14.09
CA ALA A 136 -12.82 20.60 15.10
C ALA A 136 -13.23 19.75 16.33
N ASN A 137 -12.77 20.14 17.51
CA ASN A 137 -13.09 19.61 18.86
C ASN A 137 -12.02 18.75 19.54
N ILE A 138 -10.83 18.59 18.96
CA ILE A 138 -9.78 17.77 19.55
C ILE A 138 -8.78 18.65 20.29
N ASN A 139 -8.61 18.38 21.59
CA ASN A 139 -7.66 19.10 22.46
C ASN A 139 -6.65 18.12 23.03
N HIS A 140 -5.81 17.57 22.15
CA HIS A 140 -4.78 16.62 22.55
C HIS A 140 -3.63 17.33 23.24
N THR A 141 -3.43 17.02 24.52
CA THR A 141 -2.25 17.46 25.27
C THR A 141 -1.09 16.52 24.96
N GLY A 142 0.02 17.04 24.42
CA GLY A 142 1.22 16.25 24.14
C GLY A 142 1.42 15.87 22.67
N HIS A 143 0.64 16.46 21.75
CA HIS A 143 0.89 16.35 20.32
C HIS A 143 2.14 17.12 19.90
N TYR A 144 2.76 16.67 18.82
CA TYR A 144 3.76 17.44 18.09
C TYR A 144 3.07 18.25 17.01
N SER A 145 3.44 19.52 16.88
CA SER A 145 2.84 20.40 15.88
C SER A 145 3.29 20.10 14.45
N SER A 146 4.29 19.23 14.28
CA SER A 146 4.90 18.88 13.00
C SER A 146 5.95 17.77 13.15
N LEU A 147 6.25 17.06 12.06
CA LEU A 147 7.33 16.07 12.02
C LEU A 147 8.69 16.69 12.39
N LYS A 148 8.96 17.92 11.94
CA LYS A 148 10.16 18.65 12.34
C LYS A 148 10.23 18.90 13.85
N ASN A 149 9.10 19.23 14.48
CA ASN A 149 9.05 19.40 15.92
C ASN A 149 9.34 18.10 16.67
N TYR A 150 8.82 16.97 16.18
CA TYR A 150 9.08 15.63 16.72
C TYR A 150 10.57 15.26 16.65
N TYR A 151 11.19 15.38 15.47
CA TYR A 151 12.63 15.12 15.32
C TYR A 151 13.49 16.07 16.14
N ASN A 152 13.17 17.36 16.21
CA ASN A 152 13.90 18.32 17.05
C ASN A 152 13.85 17.97 18.55
N LYS A 153 12.93 17.09 18.97
CA LYS A 153 12.80 16.61 20.35
C LYS A 153 13.57 15.32 20.62
N GLY A 154 14.29 14.80 19.61
CA GLY A 154 15.27 13.71 19.73
C GLY A 154 14.72 12.32 19.38
N PHE A 155 13.60 12.28 18.67
CA PHE A 155 12.93 11.06 18.20
C PHE A 155 13.28 10.71 16.74
N ASP A 156 14.24 11.41 16.14
CA ASP A 156 14.87 11.04 14.87
C ASP A 156 15.86 9.87 15.07
N LYS A 157 15.34 8.65 15.22
CA LYS A 157 16.19 7.45 15.30
C LYS A 157 16.48 6.87 13.93
N GLU A 158 17.45 5.96 13.89
CA GLU A 158 17.63 5.06 12.75
C GLU A 158 16.40 4.17 12.62
N ASN A 159 15.92 3.91 11.41
CA ASN A 159 14.64 3.27 11.16
C ASN A 159 13.45 4.06 11.72
N THR A 160 13.47 5.39 11.61
CA THR A 160 12.50 6.26 12.30
C THR A 160 11.03 5.96 12.03
N TYR A 161 10.68 5.40 10.86
CA TYR A 161 9.34 4.92 10.50
C TYR A 161 9.45 3.52 9.85
N GLY A 162 10.22 2.64 10.47
CA GLY A 162 10.52 1.33 9.91
C GLY A 162 11.71 1.30 8.95
N THR A 163 12.04 0.10 8.48
CA THR A 163 13.18 -0.16 7.60
C THR A 163 13.00 0.41 6.18
N ASP A 164 11.77 0.59 5.72
CA ASP A 164 11.48 1.12 4.38
C ASP A 164 11.61 2.65 4.30
N LEU A 165 11.40 3.37 5.41
CA LEU A 165 11.67 4.80 5.55
C LEU A 165 12.70 5.02 6.67
N ALA A 166 13.91 4.48 6.46
CA ALA A 166 14.87 4.30 7.54
C ALA A 166 15.52 5.58 8.10
N THR A 167 15.36 6.71 7.41
CA THR A 167 16.00 7.98 7.77
C THR A 167 14.99 9.11 7.75
N SER A 168 15.25 10.16 8.52
CA SER A 168 14.41 11.36 8.51
C SER A 168 14.35 12.01 7.13
N ASP A 169 15.44 11.98 6.35
CA ASP A 169 15.44 12.44 4.95
C ASP A 169 14.46 11.63 4.10
N ALA A 170 14.47 10.29 4.20
CA ALA A 170 13.54 9.43 3.48
C ALA A 170 12.08 9.65 3.90
N VAL A 171 11.82 9.90 5.19
CA VAL A 171 10.48 10.25 5.66
C VAL A 171 10.05 11.60 5.09
N TYR A 172 10.93 12.61 5.10
CA TYR A 172 10.61 13.91 4.51
C TYR A 172 10.34 13.82 3.02
N ASP A 173 11.16 13.09 2.27
CA ASP A 173 11.01 12.86 0.83
C ASP A 173 9.70 12.14 0.50
N TYR A 174 9.25 11.23 1.37
CA TYR A 174 7.97 10.54 1.17
C TYR A 174 6.76 11.39 1.57
N PHE A 175 6.80 12.08 2.70
CA PHE A 175 5.60 12.77 3.22
C PHE A 175 5.35 14.14 2.59
N TYR A 176 6.37 14.77 2.02
CA TYR A 176 6.28 16.14 1.55
C TYR A 176 7.00 16.34 0.23
N SER A 177 6.52 17.32 -0.56
CA SER A 177 7.20 17.72 -1.79
C SER A 177 8.69 18.03 -1.61
N ASP A 178 9.48 17.84 -2.67
CA ASP A 178 10.94 18.10 -2.71
C ASP A 178 11.35 19.44 -2.05
N ALA A 179 10.56 20.50 -2.26
CA ALA A 179 10.85 21.82 -1.73
C ALA A 179 10.72 21.90 -0.20
N VAL A 180 9.78 21.14 0.38
CA VAL A 180 9.60 20.99 1.82
C VAL A 180 10.63 20.04 2.38
N ALA A 181 10.85 18.89 1.73
CA ALA A 181 11.81 17.88 2.17
C ALA A 181 13.24 18.43 2.25
N ALA A 182 13.65 19.24 1.26
CA ALA A 182 14.95 19.92 1.28
C ALA A 182 15.09 21.03 2.34
N ASN A 183 13.98 21.49 2.94
CA ASN A 183 13.97 22.57 3.94
C ASN A 183 12.79 22.46 4.91
N PRO A 184 12.77 21.44 5.78
CA PRO A 184 11.65 21.15 6.66
C PRO A 184 11.55 22.18 7.78
N LYS A 185 10.34 22.65 8.04
CA LYS A 185 10.01 23.66 9.06
C LYS A 185 8.75 23.23 9.79
N ASP A 186 8.61 23.71 11.03
CA ASP A 186 7.44 23.38 11.84
C ASP A 186 6.10 23.74 11.17
N GLY A 187 6.07 24.77 10.31
CA GLY A 187 4.84 25.20 9.63
C GLY A 187 4.54 24.54 8.29
N ASN A 188 5.38 23.64 7.78
CA ASN A 188 5.18 22.97 6.48
C ASN A 188 5.34 21.45 6.52
N THR A 189 5.52 20.86 7.72
CA THR A 189 5.59 19.41 7.89
C THR A 189 4.52 18.90 8.88
N PRO A 190 3.21 19.10 8.62
CA PRO A 190 2.14 18.62 9.50
C PRO A 190 2.10 17.08 9.56
N PHE A 191 1.52 16.52 10.63
CA PHE A 191 1.29 15.08 10.73
C PHE A 191 -0.05 14.73 10.13
N MET A 192 -0.07 13.96 9.04
CA MET A 192 -1.33 13.52 8.44
C MET A 192 -1.63 12.08 8.88
N SER A 193 -2.08 11.92 10.13
CA SER A 193 -2.30 10.62 10.75
C SER A 193 -3.69 10.05 10.52
N ALA A 194 -4.67 10.86 10.11
CA ALA A 194 -6.07 10.45 10.05
C ALA A 194 -6.72 10.86 8.73
N MET A 195 -7.70 10.08 8.28
CA MET A 195 -8.44 10.34 7.05
C MET A 195 -9.35 11.55 7.23
N GLN A 196 -9.20 12.53 6.34
CA GLN A 196 -10.06 13.71 6.28
C GLN A 196 -11.24 13.51 5.32
N SER A 197 -11.03 12.75 4.25
CA SER A 197 -12.09 12.41 3.28
C SER A 197 -11.84 11.04 2.66
N GLY A 198 -12.90 10.42 2.16
CA GLY A 198 -12.83 9.14 1.47
C GLY A 198 -14.21 8.52 1.27
N THR A 199 -14.30 7.54 0.38
CA THR A 199 -15.52 6.74 0.15
C THR A 199 -15.27 5.30 0.57
N LYS A 200 -16.08 4.77 1.48
CA LYS A 200 -16.00 3.37 1.92
C LYS A 200 -16.34 2.44 0.75
N ILE A 201 -15.45 1.50 0.45
CA ILE A 201 -15.65 0.49 -0.60
C ILE A 201 -15.92 -0.90 -0.03
N GLY A 202 -15.68 -1.13 1.26
CA GLY A 202 -16.07 -2.36 1.94
C GLY A 202 -15.62 -2.42 3.39
N ASP A 203 -15.99 -3.51 4.06
CA ASP A 203 -15.56 -3.80 5.43
C ASP A 203 -14.18 -4.47 5.44
N VAL A 204 -13.52 -4.41 6.60
CA VAL A 204 -12.26 -5.10 6.87
C VAL A 204 -12.45 -6.10 8.02
N SER A 205 -11.61 -7.14 8.06
CA SER A 205 -11.67 -8.14 9.13
C SER A 205 -10.48 -8.00 10.06
N MET A 206 -10.74 -7.84 11.35
CA MET A 206 -9.70 -7.81 12.38
C MET A 206 -9.24 -9.24 12.70
N LEU A 207 -7.92 -9.43 12.75
CA LEU A 207 -7.28 -10.69 13.09
C LEU A 207 -6.50 -10.56 14.39
N THR A 208 -6.65 -11.55 15.26
CA THR A 208 -5.89 -11.61 16.51
C THR A 208 -4.48 -12.15 16.26
N LYS A 209 -3.52 -11.81 17.14
CA LYS A 209 -2.19 -12.44 17.18
C LYS A 209 -2.23 -13.96 17.01
N SER A 210 -3.12 -14.64 17.73
CA SER A 210 -3.24 -16.10 17.67
C SER A 210 -3.55 -16.61 16.26
N VAL A 211 -4.48 -15.94 15.56
CA VAL A 211 -4.83 -16.28 14.17
C VAL A 211 -3.66 -16.00 13.23
N LEU A 212 -3.03 -14.84 13.35
CA LEU A 212 -1.88 -14.44 12.53
C LEU A 212 -0.72 -15.44 12.65
N ASN A 213 -0.36 -15.83 13.88
CA ASN A 213 0.71 -16.78 14.11
C ASN A 213 0.34 -18.20 13.64
N SER A 214 -0.85 -18.70 14.00
CA SER A 214 -1.20 -20.12 13.77
C SER A 214 -1.64 -20.45 12.35
N GLN A 215 -2.24 -19.50 11.63
CA GLN A 215 -2.78 -19.74 10.28
C GLN A 215 -1.88 -19.16 9.19
N TYR A 216 -1.22 -18.02 9.47
CA TYR A 216 -0.45 -17.29 8.48
C TYR A 216 1.06 -17.24 8.77
N GLY A 217 1.51 -17.76 9.92
CA GLY A 217 2.95 -17.87 10.22
C GLY A 217 3.64 -16.54 10.55
N LEU A 218 2.89 -15.52 10.97
CA LEU A 218 3.44 -14.24 11.43
C LEU A 218 4.45 -14.46 12.58
N ASP A 219 5.60 -13.81 12.50
CA ASP A 219 6.72 -14.00 13.42
C ASP A 219 7.57 -12.73 13.63
N PHE A 220 6.97 -11.70 14.23
CA PHE A 220 7.72 -10.51 14.69
C PHE A 220 8.83 -10.85 15.72
N ALA A 221 8.76 -12.00 16.39
CA ALA A 221 9.78 -12.43 17.34
C ALA A 221 11.12 -12.74 16.67
N HIS A 222 11.11 -13.08 15.38
CA HIS A 222 12.34 -13.22 14.59
C HIS A 222 13.22 -11.97 14.60
N PHE A 223 12.60 -10.79 14.72
CA PHE A 223 13.25 -9.48 14.68
C PHE A 223 13.32 -8.78 16.04
N ASP A 224 13.00 -9.50 17.12
CA ASP A 224 12.81 -8.92 18.47
C ASP A 224 11.73 -7.80 18.52
N ALA A 225 10.87 -7.71 17.50
CA ALA A 225 9.91 -6.62 17.29
C ALA A 225 8.51 -6.92 17.85
N VAL A 226 8.42 -7.67 18.95
CA VAL A 226 7.13 -8.05 19.55
C VAL A 226 6.63 -6.95 20.49
N GLY A 227 5.53 -6.31 20.10
CA GLY A 227 4.79 -5.34 20.90
C GLY A 227 4.00 -5.98 22.03
N SER A 228 3.52 -5.15 22.96
CA SER A 228 2.51 -5.57 23.94
C SER A 228 1.19 -5.90 23.28
N ASP A 229 0.90 -5.27 22.13
CA ASP A 229 -0.21 -5.62 21.27
C ASP A 229 0.25 -6.01 19.86
N VAL A 230 -0.42 -7.02 19.31
CA VAL A 230 -0.22 -7.49 17.93
C VAL A 230 -1.56 -7.89 17.36
N PHE A 231 -1.94 -7.24 16.28
CA PHE A 231 -3.19 -7.50 15.56
C PHE A 231 -2.97 -7.37 14.07
N GLY A 232 -3.99 -7.73 13.30
CA GLY A 232 -3.93 -7.65 11.86
C GLY A 232 -5.26 -7.26 11.27
N ILE A 233 -5.20 -6.82 10.02
CA ILE A 233 -6.33 -6.31 9.26
C ILE A 233 -6.29 -7.01 7.91
N ALA A 234 -7.32 -7.80 7.64
CA ALA A 234 -7.50 -8.46 6.36
C ALA A 234 -8.47 -7.67 5.49
N ILE A 235 -8.05 -7.42 4.25
CA ILE A 235 -8.87 -6.81 3.20
C ILE A 235 -9.16 -7.84 2.11
N ASP A 236 -10.38 -7.85 1.59
CA ASP A 236 -10.75 -8.65 0.44
C ASP A 236 -10.21 -7.99 -0.85
N LYS A 237 -9.37 -8.71 -1.60
CA LYS A 237 -8.75 -8.19 -2.83
C LYS A 237 -9.78 -7.95 -3.94
N ALA A 238 -10.97 -8.55 -3.88
CA ALA A 238 -12.06 -8.25 -4.80
C ALA A 238 -12.52 -6.78 -4.67
N LEU A 239 -12.43 -6.18 -3.48
CA LEU A 239 -12.74 -4.76 -3.28
C LEU A 239 -11.75 -3.88 -4.06
N LEU A 240 -10.49 -4.28 -4.10
CA LEU A 240 -9.40 -3.54 -4.72
C LEU A 240 -9.45 -3.60 -6.24
N GLY A 241 -9.95 -4.70 -6.82
CA GLY A 241 -10.16 -4.82 -8.27
C GLY A 241 -11.11 -3.76 -8.85
N THR A 242 -11.90 -3.07 -8.02
CA THR A 242 -12.78 -1.98 -8.46
C THR A 242 -12.08 -0.62 -8.56
N VAL A 243 -10.91 -0.46 -7.93
CA VAL A 243 -10.22 0.82 -7.75
C VAL A 243 -8.75 0.80 -8.17
N LEU A 244 -8.13 -0.37 -8.23
CA LEU A 244 -6.77 -0.57 -8.70
C LEU A 244 -6.78 -1.34 -10.03
N PRO A 245 -5.85 -1.04 -10.96
CA PRO A 245 -5.70 -1.84 -12.15
C PRO A 245 -5.24 -3.26 -11.79
N GLY A 246 -5.64 -4.25 -12.60
CA GLY A 246 -5.13 -5.61 -12.48
C GLY A 246 -3.61 -5.68 -12.67
N GLY A 247 -2.98 -6.70 -12.07
CA GLY A 247 -1.55 -6.92 -12.06
C GLY A 247 -0.88 -6.56 -10.74
N ILE A 248 0.45 -6.43 -10.76
CA ILE A 248 1.25 -6.09 -9.59
C ILE A 248 1.24 -4.57 -9.40
N ASN A 249 0.76 -4.13 -8.25
CA ASN A 249 0.69 -2.73 -7.86
C ASN A 249 1.61 -2.51 -6.64
N GLY A 250 2.68 -1.75 -6.83
CA GLY A 250 3.53 -1.30 -5.73
C GLY A 250 2.82 -0.25 -4.88
N PHE A 251 3.06 -0.25 -3.58
CA PHE A 251 2.51 0.74 -2.67
C PHE A 251 3.49 1.08 -1.54
N MET A 252 3.29 2.27 -0.97
CA MET A 252 3.78 2.61 0.36
C MET A 252 2.61 2.60 1.34
N ALA A 253 2.66 1.71 2.32
CA ALA A 253 1.76 1.72 3.45
C ALA A 253 2.40 2.52 4.58
N HIS A 254 1.62 3.33 5.29
CA HIS A 254 2.10 3.95 6.52
C HIS A 254 0.98 4.16 7.51
N LEU A 255 1.37 4.17 8.77
CA LEU A 255 0.50 4.36 9.92
C LEU A 255 1.22 5.27 10.90
N ILE A 256 0.54 6.31 11.38
CA ILE A 256 1.07 7.26 12.35
C ILE A 256 0.09 7.30 13.53
N LEU A 257 0.59 7.37 14.76
CA LEU A 257 -0.27 7.64 15.91
C LEU A 257 -0.84 9.06 15.83
N GLU A 258 -2.08 9.26 16.28
CA GLU A 258 -2.81 10.51 16.08
C GLU A 258 -2.07 11.79 16.50
N CYS A 259 -1.22 11.72 17.52
CA CYS A 259 -0.45 12.88 17.99
C CYS A 259 0.99 12.97 17.45
N GLY A 260 1.30 12.20 16.41
CA GLY A 260 2.64 12.09 15.85
C GLY A 260 3.62 11.51 16.86
N ASN A 261 3.13 10.65 17.77
CA ASN A 261 3.97 10.08 18.81
C ASN A 261 4.96 9.08 18.28
N ASP A 262 4.57 8.40 17.21
CA ASP A 262 5.38 7.47 16.43
C ASP A 262 4.70 7.16 15.09
N GLY A 263 5.41 6.49 14.18
CA GLY A 263 4.87 6.03 12.91
C GLY A 263 5.67 4.88 12.32
N VAL A 264 5.05 4.08 11.45
CA VAL A 264 5.73 3.00 10.74
C VAL A 264 5.25 2.95 9.30
N ALA A 265 6.17 2.66 8.38
CA ALA A 265 5.89 2.55 6.96
C ALA A 265 6.46 1.26 6.39
N LEU A 266 5.81 0.75 5.33
CA LEU A 266 6.20 -0.46 4.62
C LEU A 266 6.02 -0.24 3.12
N ALA A 267 7.06 -0.49 2.35
CA ALA A 267 6.95 -0.62 0.90
C ALA A 267 6.59 -2.06 0.57
N GLY A 268 5.58 -2.26 -0.27
CA GLY A 268 5.16 -3.60 -0.67
C GLY A 268 4.54 -3.62 -2.06
N ALA A 269 4.23 -4.83 -2.52
CA ALA A 269 3.49 -5.04 -3.76
C ALA A 269 2.28 -5.95 -3.54
N LEU A 270 1.22 -5.63 -4.27
CA LEU A 270 -0.03 -6.37 -4.25
C LEU A 270 -0.39 -6.84 -5.65
N GLU A 271 -0.65 -8.13 -5.81
CA GLU A 271 -1.15 -8.68 -7.07
C GLU A 271 -2.68 -8.69 -7.09
N ILE A 272 -3.28 -7.82 -7.90
CA ILE A 272 -4.71 -7.85 -8.20
C ILE A 272 -4.94 -8.79 -9.40
N PRO A 273 -5.81 -9.82 -9.29
CA PRO A 273 -6.09 -10.69 -10.41
C PRO A 273 -6.55 -9.87 -11.62
N THR A 274 -5.86 -10.02 -12.76
CA THR A 274 -6.41 -9.56 -14.04
C THR A 274 -7.58 -10.48 -14.37
N GLU A 275 -8.74 -9.94 -14.72
CA GLU A 275 -9.78 -10.77 -15.36
C GLU A 275 -9.10 -11.49 -16.53
N GLU A 276 -8.96 -12.82 -16.45
CA GLU A 276 -8.42 -13.56 -17.60
C GLU A 276 -9.37 -13.32 -18.76
N GLU A 277 -8.84 -12.81 -19.88
CA GLU A 277 -9.60 -12.72 -21.14
C GLU A 277 -10.05 -14.13 -21.52
N VAL A 278 -11.27 -14.49 -21.13
CA VAL A 278 -11.97 -15.66 -21.66
C VAL A 278 -12.01 -15.43 -23.17
N PRO A 279 -11.41 -16.31 -24.01
CA PRO A 279 -11.37 -16.08 -25.44
C PRO A 279 -12.78 -15.87 -25.95
N GLU A 280 -13.09 -14.65 -26.41
CA GLU A 280 -14.43 -14.37 -26.89
C GLU A 280 -14.81 -15.39 -27.98
N PRO A 281 -16.10 -15.78 -28.08
CA PRO A 281 -16.55 -16.73 -29.08
C PRO A 281 -16.16 -16.36 -30.53
N THR A 282 -15.82 -15.09 -30.77
CA THR A 282 -15.31 -14.56 -32.04
C THR A 282 -13.94 -15.12 -32.42
N ALA A 283 -13.03 -15.34 -31.46
CA ALA A 283 -11.74 -15.98 -31.71
C ALA A 283 -11.91 -17.46 -32.09
N LEU A 284 -12.85 -18.16 -31.44
CA LEU A 284 -13.24 -19.53 -31.80
C LEU A 284 -14.00 -19.59 -33.14
N ALA A 285 -14.85 -18.60 -33.42
CA ALA A 285 -15.56 -18.48 -34.69
C ALA A 285 -14.60 -18.21 -35.86
N ALA A 286 -13.58 -17.38 -35.65
CA ALA A 286 -12.53 -17.13 -36.65
C ALA A 286 -11.72 -18.40 -36.94
N LEU A 287 -11.35 -19.18 -35.91
CA LEU A 287 -10.68 -20.47 -36.08
C LEU A 287 -11.58 -21.49 -36.81
N ALA A 288 -12.88 -21.51 -36.50
CA ALA A 288 -13.86 -22.37 -37.16
C ALA A 288 -14.04 -22.00 -38.65
N LEU A 289 -14.04 -20.70 -38.99
CA LEU A 289 -14.16 -20.21 -40.37
C LEU A 289 -12.91 -20.53 -41.21
N VAL A 290 -11.71 -20.46 -40.62
CA VAL A 290 -10.46 -20.90 -41.27
C VAL A 290 -10.48 -22.42 -41.52
N GLY A 291 -10.99 -23.21 -40.56
CA GLY A 291 -11.16 -24.66 -40.71
C GLY A 291 -12.13 -25.06 -41.82
N VAL A 292 -13.28 -24.36 -41.94
CA VAL A 292 -14.27 -24.60 -43.00
C VAL A 292 -13.74 -24.18 -44.38
N GLY A 293 -12.97 -23.09 -44.46
CA GLY A 293 -12.32 -22.64 -45.69
C GLY A 293 -11.30 -23.65 -46.24
N MET A 294 -10.51 -24.28 -45.38
CA MET A 294 -9.55 -25.31 -45.79
C MET A 294 -10.21 -26.63 -46.23
N LEU A 295 -11.35 -26.99 -45.62
CA LEU A 295 -12.13 -28.17 -46.03
C LEU A 295 -12.88 -27.95 -47.36
N GLY A 296 -13.36 -26.73 -47.62
CA GLY A 296 -13.97 -26.36 -48.90
C GLY A 296 -12.98 -26.36 -50.07
N ALA A 297 -11.73 -25.94 -49.85
CA ALA A 297 -10.68 -25.96 -50.86
C ALA A 297 -10.24 -27.38 -51.27
N ARG A 298 -10.43 -28.38 -50.40
CA ARG A 298 -10.06 -29.78 -50.65
C ARG A 298 -11.10 -30.55 -51.49
N LYS A 299 -12.31 -30.01 -51.65
CA LYS A 299 -13.42 -30.66 -52.38
C LYS A 299 -13.60 -30.15 -53.83
N ARG A 300 -12.73 -29.24 -54.30
CA ARG A 300 -12.72 -28.67 -55.66
C ARG A 300 -11.51 -29.09 -56.51
N ARG A 301 -10.85 -30.20 -56.16
CA ARG A 301 -9.86 -30.87 -57.02
C ARG A 301 -10.40 -32.22 -57.45
#